data_AF-A0A5K3FW99-F1
#
_entry.id   AF-A0A5K3FW99-F1
#
_cell.length_a   1.000
_cell.length_b   1.000
_cell.length_c   1.000
_cell.angle_alpha   90.00
_cell.angle_beta   90.00
_cell.angle_gamma   90.00
#
_symmetry.space_group_name_H-M   'P 1'
#
loop_
_entity.id
_entity.type
_entity.pdbx_description
1 polymer ?
#
loop_
_entity_poly.entity_id
_entity_poly.type
_entity_poly.pdbx_seq_one_letter_code
_entity_poly.pdbx_strand_id
1 'polypeptide(L)' 'LFDLLQINYPDFYLCELLNQLVKFEHSCLDKHPKLKAYLCRFENLPKLKDYMASDEFKSRPCMFFTAKWVGDC' A
#
# COMPACT_ATOMS: atom_id res chain seq x y z
N LEU A 1 -21.06 8.27 11.83
CA LEU A 1 -21.22 6.94 11.19
C LEU A 1 -21.05 7.02 9.66
N PHE A 2 -21.49 8.11 9.01
CA PHE A 2 -21.28 8.33 7.57
C PHE A 2 -19.83 8.65 7.18
N ASP A 3 -19.03 9.24 8.09
CA ASP A 3 -17.64 9.62 7.81
C ASP A 3 -16.65 8.44 7.74
N LEU A 4 -17.04 7.23 8.17
CA LEU A 4 -16.18 6.04 8.12
C LEU A 4 -16.17 5.34 6.76
N LEU A 5 -17.05 5.74 5.83
CA LEU A 5 -17.11 5.19 4.48
C LEU A 5 -16.34 6.05 3.46
N GLN A 6 -15.94 7.26 3.84
CA GLN A 6 -15.20 8.16 2.98
C GLN A 6 -13.70 7.96 3.18
N ILE A 7 -12.99 7.75 2.07
CA ILE A 7 -11.52 7.73 2.06
C ILE A 7 -11.01 9.09 2.54
N ASN A 8 -10.01 9.05 3.42
CA ASN A 8 -9.37 10.24 3.95
C ASN A 8 -7.85 10.06 4.02
N TYR A 9 -7.12 11.11 4.40
CA TYR A 9 -5.65 11.11 4.44
C TYR A 9 -5.02 9.93 5.21
N PRO A 10 -5.59 9.38 6.31
CA PRO A 10 -4.99 8.23 6.99
C PRO A 10 -5.00 6.97 6.14
N ASP A 11 -5.94 6.83 5.21
CA ASP A 11 -6.05 5.65 4.36
C ASP A 11 -4.86 5.54 3.41
N PHE A 12 -4.34 6.68 2.92
CA PHE A 12 -3.15 6.70 2.09
C PHE A 12 -1.91 6.21 2.85
N TYR A 13 -1.77 6.64 4.12
CA TYR A 13 -0.66 6.17 4.96
C TYR A 13 -0.79 4.68 5.29
N LEU A 14 -2.00 4.21 5.62
CA LEU A 14 -2.23 2.80 5.90
C LEU A 14 -1.97 1.93 4.67
N CYS A 15 -2.40 2.37 3.48
CA CYS A 15 -2.10 1.68 2.23
C CYS A 15 -0.59 1.60 1.97
N GLU A 16 0.14 2.70 2.13
CA GLU A 16 1.60 2.73 1.95
C GLU A 16 2.30 1.75 2.91
N LEU A 17 1.94 1.79 4.20
CA LEU A 17 2.49 0.87 5.20
C LEU A 17 2.22 -0.60 4.86
N LEU A 18 0.97 -0.94 4.51
CA LEU A 18 0.60 -2.31 4.15
C LEU A 18 1.32 -2.78 2.89
N ASN A 19 1.48 -1.91 1.89
CA ASN A 19 2.26 -2.21 0.69
C ASN A 19 3.72 -2.53 1.01
N GLN A 20 4.36 -1.75 1.88
CA GLN A 20 5.73 -2.02 2.31
C GLN A 20 5.84 -3.35 3.08
N LEU A 21 4.89 -3.64 3.98
CA LEU A 21 4.87 -4.90 4.72
C LEU A 21 4.66 -6.11 3.81
N VAL A 22 3.78 -6.02 2.82
CA VAL A 22 3.57 -7.10 1.82
C VAL A 22 4.81 -7.32 0.97
N LYS A 23 5.53 -6.25 0.59
CA LYS A 23 6.82 -6.38 -0.12
C LYS A 23 7.91 -7.00 0.76
N PHE A 24 7.90 -6.70 2.06
CA PHE A 24 8.87 -7.26 3.01
C PHE A 24 8.60 -8.74 3.31
N GLU A 25 7.33 -9.12 3.47
CA GLU A 25 6.89 -10.48 3.74
C GLU A 25 5.52 -10.72 3.06
N HIS A 26 5.53 -11.46 1.96
CA HIS A 26 4.36 -11.61 1.09
C HIS A 26 3.15 -12.24 1.80
N SER A 27 3.39 -13.09 2.80
CA SER A 27 2.34 -13.79 3.54
C SER A 27 1.81 -13.01 4.76
N CYS A 28 2.33 -11.81 5.04
CA CYS A 28 2.06 -11.10 6.30
C CYS A 28 0.57 -10.77 6.54
N LEU A 29 -0.24 -10.70 5.48
CA LEU A 29 -1.68 -10.42 5.57
C LEU A 29 -2.58 -11.66 5.46
N ASP A 30 -2.04 -12.87 5.32
CA ASP A 30 -2.86 -14.07 5.10
C ASP A 30 -3.76 -14.41 6.31
N LYS A 31 -3.31 -14.08 7.52
CA LYS A 31 -4.11 -14.21 8.76
C LYS A 31 -5.02 -12.99 9.01
N HIS A 32 -4.98 -11.98 8.15
CA HIS A 32 -5.68 -10.70 8.31
C HIS A 32 -6.56 -10.37 7.09
N PRO A 33 -7.60 -11.15 6.79
CA PRO A 33 -8.38 -11.03 5.56
C PRO A 33 -9.06 -9.65 5.41
N LYS A 34 -9.41 -8.98 6.51
CA LYS A 34 -9.97 -7.61 6.47
C LYS A 34 -8.95 -6.58 5.98
N LEU A 35 -7.68 -6.69 6.40
CA LEU A 35 -6.60 -5.82 5.93
C LEU A 35 -6.23 -6.13 4.48
N LYS A 36 -6.18 -7.42 4.11
CA LYS A 36 -5.96 -7.84 2.71
C LYS A 36 -7.05 -7.30 1.78
N ALA A 37 -8.32 -7.40 2.19
CA ALA A 37 -9.44 -6.83 1.43
C ALA A 37 -9.43 -5.30 1.43
N TYR A 38 -8.98 -4.65 2.50
CA TYR A 38 -8.79 -3.20 2.53
C TYR A 38 -7.76 -2.73 1.51
N LEU A 39 -6.57 -3.32 1.54
CA LEU A 39 -5.49 -2.98 0.62
C LEU A 39 -5.92 -3.16 -0.83
N CYS A 40 -6.50 -4.33 -1.16
CA CYS A 40 -7.01 -4.62 -2.49
C CYS A 40 -8.07 -3.61 -2.97
N ARG A 41 -9.01 -3.19 -2.11
CA ARG A 41 -9.98 -2.15 -2.48
C ARG A 41 -9.32 -0.80 -2.73
N PHE A 42 -8.35 -0.43 -1.90
CA PHE A 42 -7.68 0.86 -1.99
C PHE A 42 -6.83 0.96 -3.27
N GLU A 43 -6.04 -0.07 -3.58
CA GLU A 43 -5.25 -0.17 -4.81
C GLU A 43 -6.09 -0.13 -6.09
N ASN A 44 -7.36 -0.53 -6.01
CA ASN A 44 -8.29 -0.50 -7.15
C ASN A 44 -9.08 0.81 -7.29
N LEU A 45 -8.80 1.84 -6.48
CA LEU A 45 -9.41 3.16 -6.68
C LEU A 45 -8.98 3.72 -8.04
N PRO A 46 -9.90 4.18 -8.91
CA PRO A 46 -9.58 4.53 -10.29
C PRO A 46 -8.37 5.46 -10.44
N LYS A 47 -8.39 6.60 -9.73
CA LYS A 47 -7.28 7.57 -9.77
C LYS A 47 -5.97 7.02 -9.20
N LEU A 48 -6.03 6.15 -8.19
CA LEU A 48 -4.83 5.56 -7.63
C LEU A 48 -4.25 4.51 -8.59
N LYS A 49 -5.11 3.70 -9.20
CA LYS A 49 -4.74 2.71 -10.20
C LYS A 49 -4.10 3.37 -11.42
N ASP A 50 -4.67 4.48 -11.89
CA ASP A 50 -4.10 5.29 -12.98
C ASP A 50 -2.73 5.86 -12.58
N TYR A 51 -2.60 6.38 -11.35
CA TYR A 51 -1.32 6.87 -10.83
C TYR A 51 -0.28 5.74 -10.74
N MET A 52 -0.62 4.59 -10.17
CA MET A 52 0.29 3.44 -10.03
C MET A 52 0.74 2.85 -11.38
N ALA A 53 0.00 3.11 -12.45
CA ALA A 53 0.35 2.71 -13.81
C ALA A 53 1.17 3.78 -14.57
N SER A 54 1.34 4.99 -14.03
CA SER A 54 2.08 6.08 -14.67
C SER A 54 3.58 6.01 -14.42
N ASP A 55 4.36 6.71 -15.25
CA ASP A 55 5.82 6.84 -15.07
C ASP A 55 6.21 7.62 -13.81
N GLU A 56 5.26 8.32 -13.18
CA GLU A 56 5.48 9.09 -11.95
C GLU A 56 5.49 8.19 -10.71
N PHE A 57 4.92 6.99 -10.80
CA PHE A 57 4.82 6.08 -9.67
C PHE A 57 6.17 5.47 -9.32
N LYS A 58 6.61 5.73 -8.10
CA LYS A 58 7.86 5.19 -7.56
C LYS A 58 7.56 3.96 -6.74
N SER A 59 7.61 2.80 -7.37
CA SER A 59 7.46 1.52 -6.67
C SER A 59 8.65 1.17 -5.78
N ARG A 60 9.82 1.81 -5.98
CA ARG A 60 11.07 1.59 -5.24
C ARG A 60 12.00 2.81 -5.32
N PRO A 61 12.97 2.96 -4.40
CA PRO A 61 13.17 2.16 -3.19
C PRO A 61 12.14 2.51 -2.10
N CYS A 62 11.79 1.54 -1.24
CA CYS A 62 10.86 1.73 -0.11
C CYS A 62 11.51 2.47 1.07
N MET A 63 12.82 2.26 1.27
CA MET A 63 13.59 2.86 2.35
C MET A 63 14.83 3.58 1.78
N PHE A 64 15.49 4.38 2.61
CA PHE A 64 16.73 5.03 2.23
C PHE A 64 17.85 4.01 1.94
N PHE A 65 18.79 4.35 1.06
CA PHE A 65 19.77 3.41 0.51
C PHE A 65 20.74 2.80 1.55
N THR A 66 20.82 3.35 2.75
CA THR A 66 21.64 2.79 3.85
C THR A 66 20.87 1.79 4.72
N ALA A 67 19.57 1.58 4.48
CA ALA A 67 18.78 0.59 5.19
C ALA A 67 19.20 -0.84 4.80
N LYS A 68 19.08 -1.78 5.75
CA LYS A 68 19.34 -3.20 5.47
C LYS A 68 18.37 -3.81 4.47
N TRP A 69 17.16 -3.26 4.39
CA TRP A 69 16.16 -3.59 3.39
C TRP A 69 15.69 -2.29 2.74
N VAL A 70 15.82 -2.22 1.41
CA VAL A 70 15.49 -1.03 0.60
C VAL A 70 14.28 -1.24 -0.31
N GLY A 71 13.64 -2.41 -0.26
CA GLY A 71 12.54 -2.79 -1.15
C GLY A 71 12.93 -3.67 -2.33
N ASP A 72 14.03 -4.43 -2.22
CA ASP A 72 14.43 -5.41 -3.24
C ASP A 72 13.58 -6.68 -3.14
N CYS A 73 13.28 -7.24 -4.31
CA CYS A 73 12.59 -8.52 -4.49
C CYS A 73 13.46 -9.69 -3.98
#